data_AF-A0A7C6NUC0-F1
#
_entry.id   AF-A0A7C6NUC0-F1
#
_cell.length_a   1.000
_cell.length_b   1.000
_cell.length_c   1.000
_cell.angle_alpha   90.00
_cell.angle_beta   90.00
_cell.angle_gamma   90.00
#
_symmetry.space_group_name_H-M   'P 1'
#
loop_
_entity.id
_entity.type
_entity.pdbx_description
1 polymer ?
#
loop_
_entity_poly.entity_id
_entity_poly.type
_entity_poly.pdbx_seq_one_letter_code
_entity_poly.pdbx_strand_id
1 'polypeptide(L)'
;DKLTKADFICINDKILGYKGPKTKQTTPKDTVTSVTGHALEVFLYALWQSIADFKKNNKKILAREDIQRITLTGLEFRHQFESGADEDARKFLQRLIGGVDQCLKKHILIGPKDREAIVESNLAPKEGQLKYSSAGRIEPRFIFQVEIDGKSGHGIKRKFAWLMGENSQPRFLVGLYNWVIKEYEKKETQNIFLPAFAAQHVNEMFMAKDAEDVIRIFNQGMEKGSLSVHDLIIISGPDHDDCLIKHVSRLSRCFQAFLGEYAREGFFSALETKFNDLRRAYRDLLQEYLKRSSESTLGSKLMKAFMLLPQEYTEAVNWQSRRHLDFGVITALHPALLQMIHHQHTYLCNSFCSRVNKGLGEVGTRGLSLRHWHRLLDLSQIKWPILGILDEQNNLNTNVHSYDHIHLVGAPKKEYSSISSKLLIKYEDSEDDITGDELFRETQEGKLIKRILLDYCKLHPYANDGISIGAYCGGPIQHLIGGIDAFLAETVGTREGNAYSLNLVLFSDSPDDMELLRWVNAWKERWQLAGESTRQRYYANSEISVYYRVIPQNDLEQLKQQILQTDLDILFFTNFTSPQMNDFLPIGDSRLFPACSEDYLKFPILEKVGCVVRGDGTETERKLVISNRQF
;
A
#
# COMPACT_ATOMS: atom_id res chain seq x y z
N ASP A 1 -31.79 40.58 -59.19
CA ASP A 1 -30.88 39.97 -60.19
C ASP A 1 -29.38 40.13 -59.99
N LYS A 2 -28.85 41.21 -59.36
CA LYS A 2 -27.39 41.31 -59.09
C LYS A 2 -26.93 40.64 -57.78
N LEU A 3 -27.83 40.38 -56.82
CA LEU A 3 -27.52 39.70 -55.55
C LEU A 3 -27.53 38.17 -55.64
N THR A 4 -28.19 37.59 -56.64
CA THR A 4 -28.28 36.13 -56.85
C THR A 4 -27.06 35.54 -57.54
N LYS A 5 -26.12 36.37 -58.01
CA LYS A 5 -24.84 35.95 -58.62
C LYS A 5 -23.64 36.13 -57.69
N ALA A 6 -23.85 36.55 -56.45
CA ALA A 6 -22.75 36.75 -55.52
C ALA A 6 -22.31 35.40 -54.94
N ASP A 7 -21.03 35.09 -55.12
CA ASP A 7 -20.40 33.88 -54.60
C ASP A 7 -20.45 33.91 -53.07
N PHE A 8 -21.34 33.10 -52.51
CA PHE A 8 -21.63 33.05 -51.08
C PHE A 8 -20.38 32.77 -50.25
N ILE A 9 -19.43 32.02 -50.81
CA ILE A 9 -18.15 31.69 -50.18
C ILE A 9 -17.29 32.96 -49.99
N CYS A 10 -17.29 33.85 -50.98
CA CYS A 10 -16.53 35.10 -50.91
C CYS A 10 -17.12 36.06 -49.85
N ILE A 11 -18.45 36.12 -49.75
CA ILE A 11 -19.12 36.95 -48.73
C ILE A 11 -18.86 36.38 -47.33
N ASN A 12 -18.99 35.08 -47.15
CA ASN A 12 -18.83 34.43 -45.85
C ASN A 12 -17.39 34.48 -45.32
N ASP A 13 -16.41 34.22 -46.18
CA ASP A 13 -15.02 34.04 -45.74
C ASP A 13 -14.21 35.34 -45.77
N LYS A 14 -14.43 36.23 -46.74
CA LYS A 14 -13.65 37.47 -46.89
C LYS A 14 -14.31 38.72 -46.32
N ILE A 15 -15.64 38.81 -46.36
CA ILE A 15 -16.37 40.01 -45.88
C ILE A 15 -16.83 39.82 -44.43
N LEU A 16 -17.43 38.67 -44.12
CA LEU A 16 -17.95 38.37 -42.78
C LEU A 16 -16.91 37.73 -41.85
N GLY A 17 -15.76 37.30 -42.38
CA GLY A 17 -14.65 36.75 -41.60
C GLY A 17 -14.98 35.45 -40.86
N TYR A 18 -15.98 34.69 -41.33
CA TYR A 18 -16.47 33.50 -40.66
C TYR A 18 -15.47 32.34 -40.82
N LYS A 19 -14.56 32.21 -39.86
CA LYS A 19 -13.77 31.00 -39.69
C LYS A 19 -14.67 29.98 -38.99
N GLY A 20 -15.20 29.01 -39.74
CA GLY A 20 -15.95 27.89 -39.17
C GLY A 20 -15.21 27.28 -37.96
N PRO A 21 -15.91 26.58 -37.04
CA PRO A 21 -15.29 26.04 -35.85
C PRO A 21 -14.09 25.19 -36.27
N LYS A 22 -12.88 25.68 -35.98
CA LYS A 22 -11.66 24.94 -36.22
C LYS A 22 -11.89 23.58 -35.58
N THR A 23 -11.97 22.52 -36.37
CA THR A 23 -11.70 21.17 -35.88
C THR A 23 -10.29 21.27 -35.33
N LYS A 24 -10.21 21.53 -34.02
CA LYS A 24 -8.99 21.34 -33.26
C LYS A 24 -8.71 19.85 -33.40
N GLN A 25 -8.00 19.46 -34.46
CA GLN A 25 -7.06 18.36 -34.36
C GLN A 25 -6.00 18.85 -33.37
N THR A 26 -6.36 18.86 -32.09
CA THR A 26 -5.38 18.71 -31.03
C THR A 26 -4.75 17.37 -31.32
N THR A 27 -3.60 17.38 -32.00
CA THR A 27 -2.61 16.34 -31.76
C THR A 27 -2.53 16.19 -30.24
N PRO A 28 -2.86 15.02 -29.67
CA PRO A 28 -2.88 14.87 -28.23
C PRO A 28 -1.49 15.27 -27.74
N LYS A 29 -1.42 16.30 -26.88
CA LYS A 29 -0.17 16.62 -26.20
C LYS A 29 0.30 15.32 -25.56
N ASP A 30 1.53 14.94 -25.87
CA ASP A 30 2.22 13.75 -25.37
C ASP A 30 2.43 13.93 -23.86
N THR A 31 1.34 13.81 -23.09
CA THR A 31 1.26 14.12 -21.67
C THR A 31 1.68 12.89 -20.90
N VAL A 32 2.87 12.95 -20.32
CA VAL A 32 3.38 11.89 -19.45
C VAL A 32 2.61 11.95 -18.13
N THR A 33 1.93 10.87 -17.76
CA THR A 33 1.20 10.78 -16.50
C THR A 33 2.15 10.28 -15.40
N SER A 34 2.36 11.08 -14.35
CA SER A 34 3.15 10.66 -13.19
C SER A 34 2.38 9.69 -12.31
N VAL A 35 3.06 8.68 -11.77
CA VAL A 35 2.50 7.60 -10.95
C VAL A 35 3.47 7.20 -9.85
N THR A 36 2.93 6.85 -8.68
CA THR A 36 3.65 6.38 -7.49
C THR A 36 3.08 5.02 -7.05
N GLY A 37 3.81 4.30 -6.20
CA GLY A 37 3.43 2.98 -5.69
C GLY A 37 4.40 1.86 -6.07
N HIS A 38 3.99 0.62 -5.87
CA HIS A 38 4.80 -0.57 -6.17
C HIS A 38 4.83 -0.89 -7.66
N ALA A 39 5.85 -1.63 -8.10
CA ALA A 39 6.06 -1.95 -9.51
C ALA A 39 4.78 -2.52 -10.18
N LEU A 40 4.18 -3.56 -9.59
CA LEU A 40 3.02 -4.21 -10.19
C LEU A 40 1.78 -3.30 -10.19
N GLU A 41 1.55 -2.55 -9.11
CA GLU A 41 0.44 -1.60 -9.01
C GLU A 41 0.54 -0.50 -10.07
N VAL A 42 1.75 0.03 -10.28
CA VAL A 42 2.03 1.08 -11.27
C VAL A 42 1.76 0.59 -12.69
N PHE A 43 2.25 -0.61 -13.04
CA PHE A 43 2.04 -1.15 -14.39
C PHE A 43 0.58 -1.53 -14.63
N LEU A 44 -0.10 -2.12 -13.64
CA LEU A 44 -1.53 -2.43 -13.73
C LEU A 44 -2.40 -1.17 -13.79
N TYR A 45 -2.06 -0.12 -13.06
CA TYR A 45 -2.74 1.18 -13.15
C TYR A 45 -2.58 1.80 -14.54
N ALA A 46 -1.37 1.80 -15.09
CA ALA A 46 -1.09 2.30 -16.42
C ALA A 46 -1.88 1.52 -17.49
N LEU A 47 -1.97 0.20 -17.35
CA LEU A 47 -2.84 -0.64 -18.18
C LEU A 47 -4.31 -0.27 -18.00
N TRP A 48 -4.79 -0.14 -16.76
CA TRP A 48 -6.18 0.22 -16.45
C TRP A 48 -6.60 1.51 -17.16
N GLN A 49 -5.79 2.57 -17.03
CA GLN A 49 -6.05 3.85 -17.66
C GLN A 49 -6.02 3.78 -19.19
N SER A 50 -5.03 3.08 -19.75
CA SER A 50 -4.88 2.94 -21.20
C SER A 50 -6.06 2.17 -21.80
N ILE A 51 -6.54 1.13 -21.13
CA ILE A 51 -7.73 0.35 -21.55
C ILE A 51 -9.00 1.19 -21.41
N ALA A 52 -9.13 1.98 -20.33
CA ALA A 52 -10.26 2.89 -20.16
C ALA A 52 -10.35 3.93 -21.29
N ASP A 53 -9.21 4.49 -21.69
CA ASP A 53 -9.12 5.43 -22.80
C ASP A 53 -9.37 4.76 -24.16
N PHE A 54 -8.83 3.56 -24.38
CA PHE A 54 -9.13 2.76 -25.58
C PHE A 54 -10.64 2.56 -25.74
N LYS A 55 -11.32 2.16 -24.67
CA LYS A 55 -12.78 1.99 -24.66
C LYS A 55 -13.52 3.31 -24.90
N LYS A 56 -13.03 4.42 -24.34
CA LYS A 56 -13.62 5.76 -24.53
C LYS A 56 -13.54 6.22 -25.98
N ASN A 57 -12.47 5.84 -26.70
CA ASN A 57 -12.28 6.17 -28.11
C ASN A 57 -13.07 5.23 -29.04
N ASN A 58 -13.28 3.97 -28.63
CA ASN A 58 -13.96 2.94 -29.41
C ASN A 58 -15.40 2.66 -28.93
N LYS A 59 -16.23 3.70 -28.77
CA LYS A 59 -17.62 3.56 -28.24
C LYS A 59 -18.58 2.75 -29.12
N LYS A 60 -18.25 2.55 -30.41
CA LYS A 60 -19.13 1.92 -31.41
C LYS A 60 -18.90 0.41 -31.57
N ILE A 61 -17.78 -0.11 -31.07
CA ILE A 61 -17.38 -1.52 -31.18
C ILE A 61 -17.38 -2.12 -29.77
N LEU A 62 -17.66 -3.42 -29.64
CA LEU A 62 -17.38 -4.15 -28.43
C LEU A 62 -15.86 -4.16 -28.22
N ALA A 63 -15.34 -3.18 -27.47
CA ALA A 63 -13.91 -2.99 -27.23
C ALA A 63 -13.23 -4.29 -26.72
N ARG A 64 -13.99 -5.15 -26.03
CA ARG A 64 -13.55 -6.48 -25.59
C ARG A 64 -13.09 -7.40 -26.72
N GLU A 65 -13.75 -7.34 -27.88
CA GLU A 65 -13.46 -8.20 -29.03
C GLU A 65 -12.43 -7.58 -29.98
N ASP A 66 -12.27 -6.26 -29.91
CA ASP A 66 -11.39 -5.49 -30.78
C ASP A 66 -9.93 -5.53 -30.32
N ILE A 67 -9.65 -5.53 -29.01
CA ILE A 67 -8.27 -5.56 -28.50
C ILE A 67 -7.56 -6.82 -29.04
N GLN A 68 -6.47 -6.59 -29.77
CA GLN A 68 -5.65 -7.65 -30.35
C GLN A 68 -4.34 -7.80 -29.59
N ARG A 69 -3.69 -6.68 -29.28
CA ARG A 69 -2.35 -6.67 -28.69
C ARG A 69 -2.22 -5.54 -27.68
N ILE A 70 -1.52 -5.83 -26.59
CA ILE A 70 -1.14 -4.88 -25.55
C ILE A 70 0.38 -4.97 -25.39
N THR A 71 1.07 -3.86 -25.54
CA THR A 71 2.53 -3.80 -25.46
C THR A 71 2.96 -2.80 -24.37
N LEU A 72 3.78 -3.27 -23.42
CA LEU A 72 4.43 -2.43 -22.42
C LEU A 72 5.93 -2.30 -22.74
N THR A 73 6.44 -1.08 -22.83
CA THR A 73 7.83 -0.82 -23.22
C THR A 73 8.49 0.20 -22.31
N GLY A 74 9.65 -0.14 -21.74
CA GLY A 74 10.50 0.81 -21.03
C GLY A 74 11.22 1.76 -22.01
N LEU A 75 11.24 3.06 -21.71
CA LEU A 75 11.81 4.09 -22.60
C LEU A 75 13.06 4.75 -22.03
N GLU A 76 12.99 5.24 -20.81
CA GLU A 76 14.08 6.00 -20.17
C GLU A 76 14.04 5.80 -18.65
N PHE A 77 15.19 5.55 -18.03
CA PHE A 77 15.36 5.65 -16.59
C PHE A 77 16.23 6.87 -16.24
N ARG A 78 15.61 7.88 -15.63
CA ARG A 78 16.32 9.04 -15.10
C ARG A 78 16.73 8.76 -13.66
N HIS A 79 18.03 8.72 -13.40
CA HIS A 79 18.57 8.28 -12.11
C HIS A 79 19.41 9.35 -11.42
N GLN A 80 19.58 9.20 -10.11
CA GLN A 80 20.41 10.09 -9.28
C GLN A 80 21.81 9.52 -8.97
N PHE A 81 22.20 8.40 -9.59
CA PHE A 81 23.58 7.92 -9.49
C PHE A 81 24.56 8.92 -10.13
N GLU A 82 25.82 8.87 -9.70
CA GLU A 82 26.90 9.71 -10.23
C GLU A 82 27.00 9.61 -11.76
N SER A 83 27.42 10.70 -12.41
CA SER A 83 27.57 10.76 -13.86
C SER A 83 28.53 9.68 -14.36
N GLY A 84 28.05 8.76 -15.20
CA GLY A 84 28.81 7.61 -15.70
C GLY A 84 28.50 6.28 -15.00
N ALA A 85 27.62 6.28 -13.98
CA ALA A 85 27.15 5.08 -13.28
C ALA A 85 25.89 4.45 -13.90
N ASP A 86 25.73 4.50 -15.22
CA ASP A 86 24.59 3.93 -15.96
C ASP A 86 24.45 2.41 -15.69
N GLU A 87 25.56 1.72 -15.44
CA GLU A 87 25.56 0.31 -15.04
C GLU A 87 24.93 0.07 -13.66
N ASP A 88 25.13 0.98 -12.71
CA ASP A 88 24.51 0.86 -11.39
C ASP A 88 23.02 1.21 -11.46
N ALA A 89 22.65 2.16 -12.33
CA ALA A 89 21.25 2.45 -12.65
C ALA A 89 20.56 1.24 -13.31
N ARG A 90 21.24 0.56 -14.23
CA ARG A 90 20.77 -0.68 -14.86
C ARG A 90 20.60 -1.81 -13.84
N LYS A 91 21.59 -2.02 -12.97
CA LYS A 91 21.50 -3.02 -11.89
C LYS A 91 20.37 -2.71 -10.91
N PHE A 92 20.17 -1.43 -10.55
CA PHE A 92 19.07 -1.00 -9.69
C PHE A 92 17.72 -1.40 -10.31
N LEU A 93 17.50 -1.03 -11.57
CA LEU A 93 16.25 -1.32 -12.26
C LEU A 93 16.06 -2.84 -12.46
N GLN A 94 17.12 -3.57 -12.81
CA GLN A 94 17.10 -5.02 -12.92
C GLN A 94 16.71 -5.69 -11.59
N ARG A 95 17.29 -5.24 -10.47
CA ARG A 95 16.96 -5.78 -9.14
C ARG A 95 15.50 -5.52 -8.76
N LEU A 96 14.99 -4.34 -9.10
CA LEU A 96 13.63 -3.91 -8.76
C LEU A 96 12.54 -4.62 -9.58
N ILE A 97 12.65 -4.59 -10.92
CA ILE A 97 11.59 -5.07 -11.83
C ILE A 97 12.00 -6.30 -12.65
N GLY A 98 13.18 -6.86 -12.45
CA GLY A 98 13.61 -8.08 -13.15
C GLY A 98 12.66 -9.25 -12.89
N GLY A 99 12.19 -9.86 -13.98
CA GLY A 99 11.15 -10.90 -13.97
C GLY A 99 9.71 -10.37 -14.17
N VAL A 100 9.47 -9.05 -14.11
CA VAL A 100 8.12 -8.48 -14.22
C VAL A 100 7.50 -8.75 -15.60
N ASP A 101 8.32 -8.77 -16.64
CA ASP A 101 7.87 -8.99 -18.02
C ASP A 101 7.27 -10.39 -18.20
N GLN A 102 7.89 -11.42 -17.61
CA GLN A 102 7.35 -12.77 -17.60
C GLN A 102 6.07 -12.85 -16.75
N CYS A 103 6.07 -12.18 -15.60
CA CYS A 103 4.90 -12.11 -14.72
C CYS A 103 3.67 -11.53 -15.44
N LEU A 104 3.81 -10.37 -16.09
CA LEU A 104 2.72 -9.72 -16.81
C LEU A 104 2.23 -10.57 -18.00
N LYS A 105 3.15 -11.16 -18.78
CA LYS A 105 2.79 -12.06 -19.89
C LYS A 105 2.01 -13.28 -19.43
N LYS A 106 2.36 -13.84 -18.27
CA LYS A 106 1.74 -15.05 -17.72
C LYS A 106 0.37 -14.78 -17.10
N HIS A 107 0.21 -13.64 -16.43
CA HIS A 107 -0.95 -13.39 -15.56
C HIS A 107 -1.99 -12.42 -16.11
N ILE A 108 -1.67 -11.64 -17.15
CA ILE A 108 -2.62 -10.68 -17.75
C ILE A 108 -3.39 -11.33 -18.89
N LEU A 109 -4.66 -11.63 -18.62
CA LEU A 109 -5.58 -12.29 -19.55
C LEU A 109 -6.76 -11.36 -19.84
N ILE A 110 -6.71 -10.68 -21.00
CA ILE A 110 -7.73 -9.71 -21.43
C ILE A 110 -8.35 -10.18 -22.74
N GLY A 111 -9.68 -10.21 -22.82
CA GLY A 111 -10.43 -10.63 -24.01
C GLY A 111 -11.51 -11.67 -23.69
N PRO A 112 -12.18 -12.20 -24.73
CA PRO A 112 -12.96 -13.43 -24.60
C PRO A 112 -12.02 -14.64 -24.37
N LYS A 113 -12.48 -15.64 -23.61
CA LYS A 113 -11.67 -16.83 -23.24
C LYS A 113 -11.07 -17.57 -24.44
N ASP A 114 -11.79 -17.57 -25.57
CA ASP A 114 -11.37 -18.27 -26.78
C ASP A 114 -10.41 -17.46 -27.66
N ARG A 115 -10.25 -16.15 -27.39
CA ARG A 115 -9.41 -15.21 -28.15
C ARG A 115 -8.89 -14.11 -27.24
N GLU A 116 -7.99 -14.47 -26.34
CA GLU A 116 -7.30 -13.51 -25.48
C GLU A 116 -6.34 -12.64 -26.30
N ALA A 117 -6.17 -11.39 -25.86
CA ALA A 117 -5.24 -10.45 -26.44
C ALA A 117 -3.80 -10.88 -26.18
N ILE A 118 -2.92 -10.65 -27.15
CA ILE A 118 -1.50 -10.92 -27.00
C ILE A 118 -0.90 -9.82 -26.12
N VAL A 119 -0.35 -10.22 -24.96
CA VAL A 119 0.35 -9.30 -24.06
C VAL A 119 1.86 -9.43 -24.28
N GLU A 120 2.48 -8.35 -24.70
CA GLU A 120 3.92 -8.20 -24.83
C GLU A 120 4.42 -7.22 -23.77
N SER A 121 5.48 -7.59 -23.08
CA SER A 121 6.10 -6.75 -22.04
C SER A 121 7.61 -6.77 -22.25
N ASN A 122 8.17 -5.57 -22.31
CA ASN A 122 9.59 -5.27 -22.43
C ASN A 122 9.93 -4.02 -21.60
N LEU A 123 9.59 -4.06 -20.31
CA LEU A 123 9.84 -2.99 -19.34
C LEU A 123 11.30 -3.00 -18.89
N ALA A 124 11.91 -4.19 -18.73
CA ALA A 124 13.31 -4.37 -18.36
C ALA A 124 14.04 -5.25 -19.39
N PRO A 125 14.29 -4.74 -20.61
CA PRO A 125 15.00 -5.50 -21.65
C PRO A 125 16.38 -5.97 -21.16
N LYS A 126 16.66 -7.27 -21.30
CA LYS A 126 18.04 -7.79 -21.16
C LYS A 126 18.95 -7.29 -22.28
N GLU A 127 18.37 -7.08 -23.47
CA GLU A 127 19.01 -6.55 -24.67
C GLU A 127 18.07 -5.52 -25.33
N GLY A 128 18.52 -4.28 -25.55
CA GLY A 128 17.71 -3.20 -26.15
C GLY A 128 18.06 -1.79 -25.67
N GLN A 129 17.53 -0.76 -26.35
CA GLN A 129 17.80 0.67 -26.10
C GLN A 129 16.93 1.27 -24.99
N LEU A 130 16.97 0.73 -23.77
CA LEU A 130 16.50 1.50 -22.61
C LEU A 130 17.55 2.60 -22.34
N LYS A 131 17.13 3.87 -22.35
CA LYS A 131 18.05 4.99 -22.12
C LYS A 131 18.25 5.22 -20.63
N TYR A 132 19.49 5.41 -20.21
CA TYR A 132 19.85 5.86 -18.88
C TYR A 132 20.32 7.30 -18.96
N SER A 133 19.80 8.15 -18.07
CA SER A 133 20.18 9.55 -18.03
C SER A 133 20.21 10.06 -16.59
N SER A 134 21.07 11.02 -16.30
CA SER A 134 21.12 11.65 -14.99
C SER A 134 19.91 12.57 -14.79
N ALA A 135 19.23 12.42 -13.65
CA ALA A 135 18.15 13.30 -13.20
C ALA A 135 18.69 14.59 -12.53
N GLY A 136 19.99 14.65 -12.20
CA GLY A 136 20.57 15.75 -11.43
C GLY A 136 19.86 15.92 -10.08
N ARG A 137 19.30 17.11 -9.83
CA ARG A 137 18.50 17.41 -8.61
C ARG A 137 17.02 17.05 -8.72
N ILE A 138 16.57 16.59 -9.89
CA ILE A 138 15.17 16.22 -10.11
C ILE A 138 14.94 14.81 -9.53
N GLU A 139 13.72 14.55 -9.08
CA GLU A 139 13.30 13.23 -8.63
C GLU A 139 13.56 12.17 -9.72
N PRO A 140 14.14 11.00 -9.36
CA PRO A 140 14.37 9.90 -10.27
C PRO A 140 13.03 9.35 -10.80
N ARG A 141 13.02 8.95 -12.06
CA ARG A 141 11.79 8.42 -12.68
C ARG A 141 12.06 7.41 -13.77
N PHE A 142 11.24 6.37 -13.78
CA PHE A 142 11.21 5.38 -14.86
C PHE A 142 10.07 5.70 -15.81
N ILE A 143 10.41 6.05 -17.04
CA ILE A 143 9.47 6.39 -18.10
C ILE A 143 9.21 5.15 -18.94
N PHE A 144 7.94 4.76 -19.00
CA PHE A 144 7.48 3.63 -19.80
C PHE A 144 6.21 3.99 -20.55
N GLN A 145 5.81 3.11 -21.44
CA GLN A 145 4.71 3.35 -22.35
C GLN A 145 3.85 2.11 -22.50
N VAL A 146 2.55 2.34 -22.62
CA VAL A 146 1.54 1.32 -22.91
C VAL A 146 0.93 1.61 -24.27
N GLU A 147 0.97 0.62 -25.16
CA GLU A 147 0.31 0.62 -26.46
C GLU A 147 -0.78 -0.45 -26.48
N ILE A 148 -1.95 -0.13 -27.01
CA ILE A 148 -3.05 -1.08 -27.21
C ILE A 148 -3.50 -0.95 -28.66
N ASP A 149 -3.42 -2.05 -29.39
CA ASP A 149 -3.82 -2.15 -30.79
C ASP A 149 -5.13 -2.95 -30.92
N GLY A 150 -6.10 -2.35 -31.61
CA GLY A 150 -7.34 -2.99 -31.99
C GLY A 150 -7.30 -3.59 -33.39
N LYS A 151 -8.06 -4.66 -33.64
CA LYS A 151 -8.25 -5.27 -34.97
C LYS A 151 -8.83 -4.29 -35.99
N SER A 152 -9.63 -3.33 -35.51
CA SER A 152 -10.21 -2.25 -36.29
C SER A 152 -9.19 -1.22 -36.79
N GLY A 153 -7.90 -1.36 -36.45
CA GLY A 153 -6.84 -0.40 -36.77
C GLY A 153 -6.81 0.82 -35.83
N HIS A 154 -7.71 0.87 -34.83
CA HIS A 154 -7.66 1.88 -33.79
C HIS A 154 -6.67 1.45 -32.72
N GLY A 155 -5.68 2.30 -32.44
CA GLY A 155 -4.72 2.08 -31.37
C GLY A 155 -4.68 3.27 -30.41
N ILE A 156 -4.25 3.03 -29.18
CA ILE A 156 -3.89 4.10 -28.25
C ILE A 156 -2.47 3.87 -27.73
N LYS A 157 -1.78 4.98 -27.50
CA LYS A 157 -0.43 5.03 -26.98
C LYS A 157 -0.39 6.05 -25.85
N ARG A 158 0.07 5.64 -24.67
CA ARG A 158 0.13 6.49 -23.48
C ARG A 158 1.43 6.30 -22.73
N LYS A 159 2.03 7.41 -22.29
CA LYS A 159 3.31 7.44 -21.55
C LYS A 159 3.06 7.71 -20.07
N PHE A 160 3.83 7.02 -19.23
CA PHE A 160 3.78 7.12 -17.78
C PHE A 160 5.19 7.35 -17.23
N ALA A 161 5.28 8.10 -16.12
CA ALA A 161 6.51 8.30 -15.37
C ALA A 161 6.31 7.77 -13.95
N TRP A 162 6.97 6.67 -13.63
CA TRP A 162 7.00 6.14 -12.28
C TRP A 162 8.02 6.91 -11.44
N LEU A 163 7.54 7.68 -10.47
CA LEU A 163 8.34 8.48 -9.56
C LEU A 163 8.90 7.60 -8.43
N MET A 164 10.19 7.76 -8.13
CA MET A 164 10.91 6.93 -7.16
C MET A 164 11.74 7.79 -6.19
N GLY A 165 11.07 8.72 -5.51
CA GLY A 165 11.65 9.60 -4.49
C GLY A 165 12.55 8.88 -3.49
N GLU A 166 13.38 9.65 -2.79
CA GLU A 166 14.45 9.14 -1.93
C GLU A 166 13.95 8.11 -0.90
N ASN A 167 12.82 8.41 -0.26
CA ASN A 167 12.18 7.57 0.76
C ASN A 167 11.05 6.69 0.21
N SER A 168 11.09 6.35 -1.08
CA SER A 168 10.08 5.51 -1.73
C SER A 168 10.28 4.01 -1.48
N GLN A 169 9.17 3.26 -1.44
CA GLN A 169 9.15 1.81 -1.30
C GLN A 169 10.06 1.05 -2.28
N PRO A 170 10.14 1.41 -3.59
CA PRO A 170 11.04 0.74 -4.53
C PRO A 170 12.51 0.87 -4.15
N ARG A 171 12.93 2.05 -3.69
CA ARG A 171 14.31 2.29 -3.24
C ARG A 171 14.59 1.55 -1.94
N PHE A 172 13.66 1.57 -0.99
CA PHE A 172 13.75 0.80 0.24
C PHE A 172 13.96 -0.70 -0.05
N LEU A 173 13.14 -1.30 -0.91
CA LEU A 173 13.24 -2.71 -1.27
C LEU A 173 14.63 -3.05 -1.82
N VAL A 174 15.12 -2.27 -2.79
CA VAL A 174 16.43 -2.51 -3.39
C VAL A 174 17.56 -2.28 -2.39
N GLY A 175 17.49 -1.20 -1.60
CA GLY A 175 18.46 -0.89 -0.56
C GLY A 175 18.59 -2.00 0.48
N LEU A 176 17.44 -2.50 0.97
CA LEU A 176 17.35 -3.57 1.95
C LEU A 176 18.04 -4.86 1.47
N TYR A 177 17.68 -5.36 0.28
CA TYR A 177 18.29 -6.58 -0.24
C TYR A 177 19.78 -6.39 -0.59
N ASN A 178 20.15 -5.23 -1.13
CA ASN A 178 21.55 -4.94 -1.44
C ASN A 178 22.41 -4.95 -0.18
N TRP A 179 21.88 -4.41 0.92
CA TRP A 179 22.55 -4.46 2.22
C TRP A 179 22.71 -5.90 2.70
N VAL A 180 21.65 -6.71 2.71
CA VAL A 180 21.73 -8.12 3.14
C VAL A 180 22.71 -8.91 2.31
N ILE A 181 22.70 -8.77 0.98
CA ILE A 181 23.62 -9.49 0.10
C ILE A 181 25.07 -9.16 0.44
N LYS A 182 25.40 -7.87 0.62
CA LYS A 182 26.75 -7.44 1.01
C LYS A 182 27.19 -8.04 2.35
N GLU A 183 26.27 -8.17 3.30
CA GLU A 183 26.57 -8.76 4.62
C GLU A 183 26.77 -10.28 4.54
N TYR A 184 26.05 -10.98 3.65
CA TYR A 184 26.28 -12.40 3.39
C TYR A 184 27.59 -12.67 2.65
N GLU A 185 27.95 -11.81 1.68
CA GLU A 185 29.22 -11.89 0.96
C GLU A 185 30.43 -11.74 1.89
N LYS A 186 30.32 -10.96 2.98
CA LYS A 186 31.40 -10.85 3.99
C LYS A 186 31.58 -12.11 4.83
N LYS A 187 30.58 -12.99 4.91
CA LYS A 187 30.53 -14.12 5.84
C LYS A 187 30.83 -15.46 5.17
N GLU A 188 31.76 -15.51 4.21
CA GLU A 188 32.14 -16.63 3.29
C GLU A 188 32.30 -18.07 3.89
N THR A 189 32.04 -18.31 5.17
CA THR A 189 32.44 -19.55 5.88
C THR A 189 31.34 -20.27 6.68
N GLN A 190 30.08 -19.82 6.72
CA GLN A 190 29.01 -20.50 7.48
C GLN A 190 27.95 -21.20 6.60
N ASN A 191 27.91 -22.53 6.65
CA ASN A 191 26.98 -23.38 5.88
C ASN A 191 25.52 -23.33 6.37
N ILE A 192 25.29 -22.91 7.62
CA ILE A 192 23.96 -22.79 8.23
C ILE A 192 23.91 -21.40 8.84
N PHE A 193 22.97 -20.58 8.40
CA PHE A 193 22.81 -19.22 8.86
C PHE A 193 21.32 -18.90 8.98
N LEU A 194 20.88 -18.54 10.20
CA LEU A 194 19.51 -18.12 10.46
C LEU A 194 19.54 -16.63 10.84
N PRO A 195 19.23 -15.72 9.90
CA PRO A 195 19.42 -14.30 10.13
C PRO A 195 18.43 -13.75 11.16
N ALA A 196 18.91 -12.84 11.99
CA ALA A 196 18.12 -11.75 12.55
C ALA A 196 18.85 -10.44 12.22
N PHE A 197 18.08 -9.41 11.91
CA PHE A 197 18.60 -8.10 11.53
C PHE A 197 18.48 -7.16 12.72
N ALA A 198 19.40 -6.20 12.83
CA ALA A 198 19.30 -5.14 13.83
C ALA A 198 19.56 -3.78 13.20
N ALA A 199 18.88 -2.76 13.72
CA ALA A 199 19.05 -1.36 13.32
C ALA A 199 18.92 -0.44 14.54
N GLN A 200 19.54 0.74 14.44
CA GLN A 200 19.21 1.85 15.33
C GLN A 200 17.85 2.44 14.96
N HIS A 201 17.29 3.17 15.92
CA HIS A 201 16.06 3.94 15.77
C HIS A 201 14.80 3.14 15.41
N VAL A 202 14.79 1.83 15.71
CA VAL A 202 13.59 1.00 15.50
C VAL A 202 12.43 1.51 16.36
N ASN A 203 12.70 2.04 17.56
CA ASN A 203 11.68 2.69 18.40
C ASN A 203 11.01 3.87 17.68
N GLU A 204 11.80 4.73 17.04
CA GLU A 204 11.32 5.89 16.31
C GLU A 204 10.48 5.52 15.09
N MET A 205 10.72 4.35 14.47
CA MET A 205 9.85 3.85 13.39
C MET A 205 8.41 3.63 13.88
N PHE A 206 8.20 3.21 15.14
CA PHE A 206 6.85 3.08 15.72
C PHE A 206 6.18 4.42 16.02
N MET A 207 6.91 5.53 15.92
CA MET A 207 6.38 6.89 16.02
C MET A 207 6.10 7.51 14.65
N ALA A 208 6.47 6.82 13.56
CA ALA A 208 6.24 7.30 12.21
C ALA A 208 4.75 7.30 11.85
N LYS A 209 4.34 8.27 11.03
CA LYS A 209 2.93 8.44 10.64
C LYS A 209 2.60 7.70 9.35
N ASP A 210 3.52 7.71 8.41
CA ASP A 210 3.38 7.10 7.10
C ASP A 210 4.59 6.23 6.73
N ALA A 211 4.50 5.61 5.56
CA ALA A 211 5.54 4.74 5.05
C ALA A 211 6.85 5.50 4.74
N GLU A 212 6.74 6.77 4.33
CA GLU A 212 7.88 7.59 3.94
C GLU A 212 8.75 7.91 5.16
N ASP A 213 8.13 8.30 6.27
CA ASP A 213 8.78 8.53 7.56
C ASP A 213 9.53 7.28 8.05
N VAL A 214 8.90 6.10 7.99
CA VAL A 214 9.55 4.84 8.38
C VAL A 214 10.77 4.57 7.52
N ILE A 215 10.66 4.73 6.20
CA ILE A 215 11.76 4.50 5.26
C ILE A 215 12.88 5.52 5.49
N ARG A 216 12.55 6.78 5.75
CA ARG A 216 13.54 7.82 6.06
C ARG A 216 14.36 7.48 7.30
N ILE A 217 13.69 7.07 8.39
CA ILE A 217 14.37 6.64 9.63
C ILE A 217 15.28 5.44 9.35
N PHE A 218 14.80 4.46 8.55
CA PHE A 218 15.60 3.31 8.14
C PHE A 218 16.83 3.70 7.31
N ASN A 219 16.67 4.59 6.33
CA ASN A 219 17.74 5.07 5.45
C ASN A 219 18.83 5.79 6.25
N GLN A 220 18.45 6.63 7.22
CA GLN A 220 19.41 7.28 8.11
C GLN A 220 20.21 6.25 8.93
N GLY A 221 19.57 5.16 9.35
CA GLY A 221 20.25 4.03 9.97
C GLY A 221 21.27 3.37 9.04
N MET A 222 20.91 3.18 7.76
CA MET A 222 21.80 2.63 6.73
C MET A 222 23.02 3.51 6.47
N GLU A 223 22.83 4.82 6.31
CA GLU A 223 23.91 5.76 6.02
C GLU A 223 24.95 5.84 7.14
N LYS A 224 24.50 5.76 8.40
CA LYS A 224 25.38 5.76 9.57
C LYS A 224 26.07 4.42 9.84
N GLY A 225 25.82 3.39 9.01
CA GLY A 225 26.39 2.06 9.19
C GLY A 225 25.87 1.33 10.45
N SER A 226 24.67 1.69 10.91
CA SER A 226 24.09 1.20 12.16
C SER A 226 23.28 -0.09 12.03
N LEU A 227 23.32 -0.72 10.84
CA LEU A 227 22.64 -1.98 10.59
C LEU A 227 23.60 -3.16 10.73
N SER A 228 23.14 -4.23 11.36
CA SER A 228 23.89 -5.47 11.53
C SER A 228 23.05 -6.70 11.23
N VAL A 229 23.72 -7.78 10.80
CA VAL A 229 23.12 -9.10 10.60
C VAL A 229 23.72 -10.06 11.61
N HIS A 230 22.87 -10.67 12.43
CA HIS A 230 23.24 -11.65 13.43
C HIS A 230 22.83 -13.06 12.99
N ASP A 231 23.68 -14.05 13.25
CA ASP A 231 23.27 -15.45 13.19
C ASP A 231 22.60 -15.83 14.49
N LEU A 232 21.41 -16.42 14.41
CA LEU A 232 20.72 -16.97 15.57
C LEU A 232 21.23 -18.36 15.93
N ILE A 233 21.91 -19.06 15.01
CA ILE A 233 22.51 -20.37 15.25
C ILE A 233 23.95 -20.21 15.73
N ILE A 234 24.25 -20.84 16.85
CA ILE A 234 25.59 -20.93 17.41
C ILE A 234 26.11 -22.34 17.13
N ILE A 235 26.80 -22.52 16.00
CA ILE A 235 27.30 -23.82 15.53
C ILE A 235 28.26 -24.48 16.54
N SER A 236 29.04 -23.68 17.28
CA SER A 236 29.95 -24.18 18.32
C SER A 236 29.25 -24.41 19.67
N GLY A 237 27.92 -24.27 19.74
CA GLY A 237 27.12 -24.36 20.95
C GLY A 237 26.08 -25.49 20.90
N PRO A 238 25.11 -25.51 21.84
CA PRO A 238 24.12 -26.59 21.96
C PRO A 238 23.19 -26.72 20.74
N ASP A 239 23.20 -25.75 19.82
CA ASP A 239 22.31 -25.74 18.65
C ASP A 239 22.69 -26.77 17.58
N HIS A 240 23.97 -27.16 17.51
CA HIS A 240 24.44 -28.13 16.52
C HIS A 240 23.73 -29.48 16.65
N ASP A 241 23.44 -29.88 17.89
CA ASP A 241 22.81 -31.15 18.21
C ASP A 241 21.28 -31.05 18.30
N ASP A 242 20.71 -29.87 17.99
CA ASP A 242 19.27 -29.69 18.00
C ASP A 242 18.61 -30.54 16.92
N CYS A 243 17.49 -31.15 17.28
CA CYS A 243 16.76 -32.06 16.41
C CYS A 243 16.25 -31.42 15.11
N LEU A 244 16.17 -30.09 15.04
CA LEU A 244 15.71 -29.33 13.88
C LEU A 244 16.83 -28.79 13.00
N ILE A 245 18.11 -29.00 13.34
CA ILE A 245 19.24 -28.37 12.63
C ILE A 245 19.26 -28.66 11.12
N LYS A 246 18.81 -29.84 10.70
CA LYS A 246 18.67 -30.21 9.27
C LYS A 246 17.63 -29.35 8.54
N HIS A 247 16.52 -29.04 9.21
CA HIS A 247 15.47 -28.18 8.68
C HIS A 247 15.95 -26.73 8.58
N VAL A 248 16.69 -26.25 9.60
CA VAL A 248 17.32 -24.92 9.58
C VAL A 248 18.34 -24.82 8.45
N SER A 249 19.18 -25.84 8.25
CA SER A 249 20.14 -25.89 7.14
C SER A 249 19.45 -25.81 5.77
N ARG A 250 18.34 -26.53 5.59
CA ARG A 250 17.53 -26.46 4.37
C ARG A 250 16.96 -25.05 4.17
N LEU A 251 16.39 -24.44 5.21
CA LEU A 251 15.86 -23.08 5.16
C LEU A 251 16.95 -22.06 4.78
N SER A 252 18.11 -22.13 5.42
CA SER A 252 19.28 -21.28 5.13
C SER A 252 19.68 -21.35 3.66
N ARG A 253 19.80 -22.56 3.11
CA ARG A 253 20.15 -22.75 1.68
C ARG A 253 19.09 -22.18 0.74
N CYS A 254 17.81 -22.41 1.02
CA CYS A 254 16.71 -21.87 0.21
C CYS A 254 16.69 -20.34 0.25
N PHE A 255 16.98 -19.73 1.40
CA PHE A 255 17.04 -18.28 1.54
C PHE A 255 18.23 -17.69 0.77
N GLN A 256 19.42 -18.27 0.87
CA GLN A 256 20.58 -17.84 0.10
C GLN A 256 20.37 -18.02 -1.41
N ALA A 257 19.71 -19.11 -1.85
CA ALA A 257 19.34 -19.30 -3.24
C ALA A 257 18.35 -18.24 -3.74
N PHE A 258 17.40 -17.83 -2.89
CA PHE A 258 16.50 -16.72 -3.19
C PHE A 258 17.27 -15.39 -3.35
N LEU A 259 18.18 -15.07 -2.42
CA LEU A 259 19.02 -13.87 -2.51
C LEU A 259 19.91 -13.86 -3.76
N GLY A 260 20.49 -15.01 -4.12
CA GLY A 260 21.30 -15.15 -5.33
C GLY A 260 20.49 -14.95 -6.61
N GLU A 261 19.26 -15.49 -6.67
CA GLU A 261 18.36 -15.25 -7.80
C GLU A 261 17.93 -13.79 -7.88
N TYR A 262 17.59 -13.16 -6.75
CA TYR A 262 17.28 -11.74 -6.68
C TYR A 262 18.44 -10.88 -7.22
N ALA A 263 19.67 -11.19 -6.80
CA ALA A 263 20.86 -10.44 -7.20
C ALA A 263 21.12 -10.52 -8.71
N ARG A 264 20.80 -11.65 -9.33
CA ARG A 264 21.08 -11.97 -10.73
C ARG A 264 19.96 -11.59 -11.70
N GLU A 265 18.70 -11.84 -11.33
CA GLU A 265 17.55 -11.77 -12.24
C GLU A 265 16.44 -10.84 -11.74
N GLY A 266 16.51 -10.35 -10.49
CA GLY A 266 15.57 -9.39 -9.92
C GLY A 266 14.46 -9.99 -9.06
N PHE A 267 13.70 -9.10 -8.41
CA PHE A 267 12.71 -9.44 -7.39
C PHE A 267 11.58 -10.37 -7.89
N PHE A 268 10.99 -10.06 -9.05
CA PHE A 268 9.90 -10.88 -9.59
C PHE A 268 10.41 -12.26 -10.06
N SER A 269 11.64 -12.35 -10.58
CA SER A 269 12.26 -13.64 -10.92
C SER A 269 12.47 -14.51 -9.68
N ALA A 270 13.00 -13.93 -8.60
CA ALA A 270 13.21 -14.65 -7.34
C ALA A 270 11.90 -15.13 -6.72
N LEU A 271 10.85 -14.29 -6.75
CA LEU A 271 9.51 -14.66 -6.29
C LEU A 271 8.88 -15.78 -7.11
N GLU A 272 9.07 -15.80 -8.42
CA GLU A 272 8.48 -16.85 -9.27
C GLU A 272 9.24 -18.18 -9.17
N THR A 273 10.57 -18.14 -9.10
CA THR A 273 11.41 -19.33 -9.30
C THR A 273 11.95 -19.95 -8.00
N LYS A 274 12.22 -19.16 -6.96
CA LYS A 274 12.88 -19.64 -5.72
C LYS A 274 12.00 -19.55 -4.48
N PHE A 275 11.04 -18.64 -4.46
CA PHE A 275 10.21 -18.43 -3.26
C PHE A 275 9.44 -19.68 -2.83
N ASN A 276 8.93 -20.49 -3.76
CA ASN A 276 8.17 -21.69 -3.40
C ASN A 276 9.00 -22.70 -2.57
N ASP A 277 10.29 -22.85 -2.88
CA ASP A 277 11.18 -23.73 -2.11
C ASP A 277 11.49 -23.14 -0.73
N LEU A 278 11.72 -21.82 -0.67
CA LEU A 278 11.88 -21.09 0.59
C LEU A 278 10.65 -21.22 1.49
N ARG A 279 9.45 -20.98 0.94
CA ARG A 279 8.17 -21.11 1.64
C ARG A 279 7.98 -22.51 2.23
N ARG A 280 8.24 -23.55 1.43
CA ARG A 280 8.13 -24.94 1.90
C ARG A 280 9.13 -25.23 3.01
N ALA A 281 10.40 -24.85 2.84
CA ALA A 281 11.42 -25.06 3.87
C ALA A 281 11.07 -24.35 5.20
N TYR A 282 10.55 -23.13 5.13
CA TYR A 282 10.10 -22.37 6.30
C TYR A 282 8.90 -23.04 6.98
N ARG A 283 7.87 -23.41 6.21
CA ARG A 283 6.69 -24.12 6.72
C ARG A 283 7.06 -25.45 7.37
N ASP A 284 7.88 -26.26 6.70
CA ASP A 284 8.29 -27.58 7.18
C ASP A 284 9.05 -27.46 8.52
N LEU A 285 9.94 -26.45 8.64
CA LEU A 285 10.65 -26.16 9.89
C LEU A 285 9.70 -25.80 11.04
N LEU A 286 8.74 -24.90 10.80
CA LEU A 286 7.77 -24.49 11.83
C LEU A 286 6.84 -25.65 12.22
N GLN A 287 6.36 -26.44 11.25
CA GLN A 287 5.52 -27.60 11.53
C GLN A 287 6.25 -28.66 12.34
N GLU A 288 7.52 -28.90 12.05
CA GLU A 288 8.33 -29.86 12.80
C GLU A 288 8.66 -29.34 14.20
N TYR A 289 8.94 -28.04 14.34
CA TYR A 289 9.08 -27.40 15.65
C TYR A 289 7.81 -27.57 16.49
N LEU A 290 6.62 -27.36 15.94
CA LEU A 290 5.37 -27.53 16.68
C LEU A 290 5.19 -28.96 17.22
N LYS A 291 5.63 -29.98 16.47
CA LYS A 291 5.57 -31.38 16.91
C LYS A 291 6.61 -31.71 17.99
N ARG A 292 7.79 -31.09 17.93
CA ARG A 292 8.95 -31.41 18.77
C ARG A 292 9.38 -30.25 19.67
N SER A 293 8.44 -29.39 20.02
CA SER A 293 8.71 -28.12 20.73
C SER A 293 9.31 -28.34 22.12
N SER A 294 9.00 -29.47 22.78
CA SER A 294 9.60 -29.87 24.06
C SER A 294 11.06 -30.33 23.95
N GLU A 295 11.49 -30.74 22.75
CA GLU A 295 12.83 -31.29 22.49
C GLU A 295 13.77 -30.27 21.85
N SER A 296 13.24 -29.22 21.21
CA SER A 296 14.01 -28.20 20.52
C SER A 296 14.20 -26.95 21.37
N THR A 297 15.42 -26.39 21.32
CA THR A 297 15.77 -25.13 21.98
C THR A 297 15.61 -23.92 21.05
N LEU A 298 15.24 -24.15 19.78
CA LEU A 298 15.20 -23.11 18.75
C LEU A 298 13.96 -22.23 18.78
N GLY A 299 12.95 -22.53 19.59
CA GLY A 299 11.68 -21.78 19.61
C GLY A 299 11.83 -20.27 19.71
N SER A 300 12.62 -19.81 20.69
CA SER A 300 12.89 -18.39 20.89
C SER A 300 13.66 -17.75 19.74
N LYS A 301 14.46 -18.53 19.01
CA LYS A 301 15.25 -18.08 17.85
C LYS A 301 14.36 -17.98 16.62
N LEU A 302 13.53 -18.98 16.36
CA LEU A 302 12.58 -19.00 15.26
C LEU A 302 11.61 -17.81 15.31
N MET A 303 11.19 -17.40 16.51
CA MET A 303 10.36 -16.20 16.70
C MET A 303 11.02 -14.91 16.17
N LYS A 304 12.36 -14.83 16.20
CA LYS A 304 13.12 -13.63 15.81
C LYS A 304 13.70 -13.71 14.40
N ALA A 305 13.66 -14.90 13.79
CA ALA A 305 14.29 -15.15 12.51
C ALA A 305 13.69 -14.24 11.42
N PHE A 306 14.55 -13.65 10.61
CA PHE A 306 14.24 -12.71 9.54
C PHE A 306 13.58 -11.39 9.97
N MET A 307 13.46 -11.12 11.28
CA MET A 307 12.95 -9.85 11.79
C MET A 307 14.08 -8.81 11.90
N LEU A 308 13.70 -7.53 11.81
CA LEU A 308 14.54 -6.39 12.16
C LEU A 308 14.23 -5.97 13.60
N LEU A 309 15.25 -6.06 14.45
CA LEU A 309 15.17 -5.83 15.89
C LEU A 309 15.88 -4.52 16.28
N PRO A 310 15.55 -3.92 17.43
CA PRO A 310 16.32 -2.81 17.98
C PRO A 310 17.77 -3.24 18.25
N GLN A 311 18.74 -2.41 17.89
CA GLN A 311 20.16 -2.71 18.17
C GLN A 311 20.41 -2.97 19.65
N GLU A 312 19.82 -2.15 20.53
CA GLU A 312 19.88 -2.28 22.00
C GLU A 312 19.44 -3.68 22.48
N TYR A 313 18.45 -4.28 21.80
CA TYR A 313 17.97 -5.61 22.12
C TYR A 313 19.02 -6.68 21.80
N THR A 314 19.74 -6.53 20.69
CA THR A 314 20.79 -7.47 20.25
C THR A 314 22.13 -7.31 20.96
N GLU A 315 22.34 -6.19 21.67
CA GLU A 315 23.53 -5.96 22.50
C GLU A 315 23.42 -6.65 23.87
N ALA A 316 22.21 -7.03 24.28
CA ALA A 316 22.00 -7.68 25.56
C ALA A 316 22.52 -9.12 25.59
N VAL A 317 23.05 -9.54 26.74
CA VAL A 317 23.56 -10.92 26.93
C VAL A 317 22.44 -11.94 26.70
N ASN A 318 22.75 -12.99 25.93
CA ASN A 318 21.85 -14.10 25.60
C ASN A 318 20.51 -13.69 24.94
N TRP A 319 20.48 -12.56 24.22
CA TRP A 319 19.27 -12.07 23.56
C TRP A 319 18.66 -13.09 22.58
N GLN A 320 19.48 -13.94 21.94
CA GLN A 320 19.01 -14.97 21.00
C GLN A 320 18.04 -15.95 21.70
N SER A 321 18.32 -16.26 22.98
CA SER A 321 17.57 -17.23 23.79
C SER A 321 16.43 -16.64 24.61
N ARG A 322 16.23 -15.30 24.59
CA ARG A 322 15.10 -14.66 25.27
C ARG A 322 13.77 -15.11 24.68
N ARG A 323 12.81 -15.48 25.53
CA ARG A 323 11.52 -16.06 25.10
C ARG A 323 10.48 -15.02 24.66
N HIS A 324 10.71 -13.76 24.99
CA HIS A 324 9.83 -12.64 24.65
C HIS A 324 10.51 -11.67 23.67
N LEU A 325 9.71 -10.84 23.04
CA LEU A 325 10.11 -9.70 22.24
C LEU A 325 9.03 -8.62 22.37
N ASP A 326 9.39 -7.43 22.83
CA ASP A 326 8.42 -6.34 23.04
C ASP A 326 7.86 -5.79 21.71
N PHE A 327 8.74 -5.68 20.71
CA PHE A 327 8.43 -5.20 19.36
C PHE A 327 9.54 -5.55 18.36
N GLY A 328 9.21 -5.50 17.07
CA GLY A 328 10.14 -5.67 15.97
C GLY A 328 9.52 -5.30 14.64
N VAL A 329 10.34 -5.25 13.58
CA VAL A 329 9.92 -4.85 12.24
C VAL A 329 10.05 -6.02 11.27
N ILE A 330 9.02 -6.20 10.46
CA ILE A 330 8.95 -7.23 9.43
C ILE A 330 9.05 -6.54 8.09
N THR A 331 10.00 -6.99 7.30
CA THR A 331 10.28 -6.44 5.97
C THR A 331 10.14 -7.52 4.91
N ALA A 332 10.35 -7.17 3.63
CA ALA A 332 10.33 -8.11 2.52
C ALA A 332 11.40 -9.23 2.62
N LEU A 333 12.26 -9.24 3.64
CA LEU A 333 13.18 -10.33 3.94
C LEU A 333 12.51 -11.51 4.66
N HIS A 334 11.37 -11.28 5.31
CA HIS A 334 10.70 -12.30 6.10
C HIS A 334 9.87 -13.24 5.19
N PRO A 335 10.04 -14.58 5.27
CA PRO A 335 9.31 -15.52 4.41
C PRO A 335 7.78 -15.38 4.46
N ALA A 336 7.21 -15.06 5.63
CA ALA A 336 5.77 -14.83 5.76
C ALA A 336 5.29 -13.59 5.00
N LEU A 337 6.06 -12.49 4.99
CA LEU A 337 5.69 -11.30 4.21
C LEU A 337 5.86 -11.56 2.71
N LEU A 338 6.93 -12.24 2.29
CA LEU A 338 7.11 -12.67 0.90
C LEU A 338 5.92 -13.51 0.39
N GLN A 339 5.36 -14.36 1.26
CA GLN A 339 4.14 -15.10 0.94
C GLN A 339 2.95 -14.17 0.70
N MET A 340 2.77 -13.17 1.57
CA MET A 340 1.68 -12.19 1.40
C MET A 340 1.86 -11.36 0.14
N ILE A 341 3.09 -10.93 -0.19
CA ILE A 341 3.40 -10.20 -1.43
C ILE A 341 3.07 -11.07 -2.65
N HIS A 342 3.45 -12.35 -2.64
CA HIS A 342 3.12 -13.28 -3.74
C HIS A 342 1.60 -13.46 -3.92
N HIS A 343 0.85 -13.57 -2.82
CA HIS A 343 -0.61 -13.65 -2.87
C HIS A 343 -1.26 -12.34 -3.30
N GLN A 344 -0.76 -11.19 -2.84
CA GLN A 344 -1.20 -9.86 -3.24
C GLN A 344 -1.02 -9.67 -4.76
N HIS A 345 0.15 -10.02 -5.31
CA HIS A 345 0.41 -9.97 -6.75
C HIS A 345 -0.59 -10.81 -7.54
N THR A 346 -0.83 -12.05 -7.08
CA THR A 346 -1.79 -12.96 -7.70
C THR A 346 -3.22 -12.40 -7.64
N TYR A 347 -3.63 -11.85 -6.50
CA TYR A 347 -4.93 -11.23 -6.31
C TYR A 347 -5.11 -10.00 -7.22
N LEU A 348 -4.10 -9.12 -7.29
CA LEU A 348 -4.11 -7.94 -8.13
C LEU A 348 -4.27 -8.31 -9.61
N CYS A 349 -3.45 -9.22 -10.14
CA CYS A 349 -3.54 -9.64 -11.53
C CYS A 349 -4.90 -10.30 -11.86
N ASN A 350 -5.36 -11.23 -11.03
CA ASN A 350 -6.63 -11.93 -11.28
C ASN A 350 -7.84 -11.00 -11.17
N SER A 351 -7.87 -10.16 -10.13
CA SER A 351 -8.96 -9.20 -9.91
C SER A 351 -8.96 -8.12 -10.97
N PHE A 352 -7.78 -7.64 -11.40
CA PHE A 352 -7.62 -6.74 -12.52
C PHE A 352 -8.20 -7.35 -13.80
N CYS A 353 -7.79 -8.56 -14.18
CA CYS A 353 -8.28 -9.22 -15.40
C CYS A 353 -9.80 -9.43 -15.36
N SER A 354 -10.33 -9.89 -14.22
CA SER A 354 -11.77 -10.08 -14.03
C SER A 354 -12.54 -8.76 -14.20
N ARG A 355 -12.07 -7.69 -13.56
CA ARG A 355 -12.73 -6.38 -13.60
C ARG A 355 -12.60 -5.70 -14.95
N VAL A 356 -11.45 -5.79 -15.60
CA VAL A 356 -11.22 -5.26 -16.94
C VAL A 356 -12.11 -5.97 -17.96
N ASN A 357 -12.16 -7.31 -17.94
CA ASN A 357 -12.99 -8.07 -18.86
C ASN A 357 -14.49 -7.79 -18.69
N LYS A 358 -14.95 -7.67 -17.43
CA LYS A 358 -16.32 -7.22 -17.14
C LYS A 358 -16.54 -5.79 -17.62
N GLY A 359 -15.62 -4.89 -17.27
CA GLY A 359 -15.65 -3.48 -17.63
C GLY A 359 -15.64 -3.26 -19.14
N LEU A 360 -14.94 -4.06 -19.93
CA LEU A 360 -14.92 -4.02 -21.40
C LEU A 360 -16.20 -4.56 -22.03
N GLY A 361 -16.89 -5.51 -21.38
CA GLY A 361 -18.15 -6.08 -21.84
C GLY A 361 -19.39 -5.20 -21.59
N GLU A 362 -19.30 -4.21 -20.69
CA GLU A 362 -20.41 -3.30 -20.39
C GLU A 362 -20.59 -2.22 -21.48
N VAL A 363 -21.80 -1.65 -21.60
CA VAL A 363 -22.04 -0.49 -22.47
C VAL A 363 -21.62 0.79 -21.73
N GLY A 364 -20.83 1.65 -22.39
CA GLY A 364 -20.31 2.90 -21.82
C GLY A 364 -18.99 2.74 -21.05
N THR A 365 -18.52 3.77 -20.35
CA THR A 365 -17.17 3.79 -19.73
C THR A 365 -17.14 3.62 -18.21
N ARG A 366 -18.31 3.43 -17.57
CA ARG A 366 -18.42 3.39 -16.10
C ARG A 366 -17.69 2.18 -15.48
N GLY A 367 -17.72 1.02 -16.12
CA GLY A 367 -17.06 -0.20 -15.63
C GLY A 367 -15.54 -0.06 -15.43
N LEU A 368 -14.89 0.87 -16.15
CA LEU A 368 -13.45 1.12 -16.08
C LEU A 368 -13.09 2.43 -15.35
N SER A 369 -13.98 2.98 -14.52
CA SER A 369 -13.67 4.16 -13.71
C SER A 369 -12.56 3.88 -12.68
N LEU A 370 -11.72 4.89 -12.38
CA LEU A 370 -10.64 4.80 -11.37
C LEU A 370 -11.12 4.37 -9.98
N ARG A 371 -12.37 4.68 -9.61
CA ARG A 371 -13.01 4.21 -8.38
C ARG A 371 -12.93 2.69 -8.19
N HIS A 372 -13.07 1.93 -9.27
CA HIS A 372 -12.97 0.46 -9.21
C HIS A 372 -11.53 0.00 -8.99
N TRP A 373 -10.56 0.69 -9.59
CA TRP A 373 -9.14 0.43 -9.38
C TRP A 373 -8.72 0.75 -7.93
N HIS A 374 -9.09 1.92 -7.40
CA HIS A 374 -8.78 2.29 -6.02
C HIS A 374 -9.37 1.29 -5.02
N ARG A 375 -10.58 0.79 -5.28
CA ARG A 375 -11.18 -0.29 -4.48
C ARG A 375 -10.39 -1.59 -4.55
N LEU A 376 -9.83 -1.96 -5.70
CA LEU A 376 -9.01 -3.17 -5.80
C LEU A 376 -7.73 -3.01 -4.98
N LEU A 377 -7.06 -1.86 -5.08
CA LEU A 377 -5.86 -1.56 -4.32
C LEU A 377 -6.12 -1.58 -2.82
N ASP A 378 -7.19 -0.94 -2.38
CA ASP A 378 -7.66 -0.90 -0.99
C ASP A 378 -7.86 -2.32 -0.41
N LEU A 379 -8.54 -3.19 -1.17
CA LEU A 379 -8.74 -4.60 -0.80
C LEU A 379 -7.47 -5.46 -0.91
N SER A 380 -6.41 -4.94 -1.52
CA SER A 380 -5.14 -5.64 -1.68
C SER A 380 -4.08 -5.23 -0.66
N GLN A 381 -4.40 -4.39 0.32
CA GLN A 381 -3.43 -4.00 1.33
C GLN A 381 -3.04 -5.19 2.22
N ILE A 382 -1.74 -5.33 2.47
CA ILE A 382 -1.22 -6.29 3.44
C ILE A 382 -1.30 -5.63 4.82
N LYS A 383 -1.99 -6.27 5.76
CA LYS A 383 -2.18 -5.72 7.13
C LYS A 383 -1.49 -6.56 8.21
N TRP A 384 -1.30 -7.87 7.98
CA TRP A 384 -0.86 -8.81 9.01
C TRP A 384 -0.01 -9.95 8.41
N PRO A 385 1.30 -9.73 8.17
CA PRO A 385 2.16 -10.80 7.66
C PRO A 385 2.46 -11.88 8.72
N ILE A 386 2.45 -11.50 10.01
CA ILE A 386 2.46 -12.43 11.14
C ILE A 386 1.35 -12.03 12.11
N LEU A 387 0.99 -12.96 13.00
CA LEU A 387 -0.10 -12.78 13.96
C LEU A 387 0.26 -11.81 15.10
N GLY A 388 1.51 -11.83 15.52
CA GLY A 388 1.97 -11.11 16.68
C GLY A 388 3.25 -11.70 17.24
N ILE A 389 3.67 -11.17 18.38
CA ILE A 389 4.86 -11.58 19.11
C ILE A 389 4.49 -11.84 20.58
N LEU A 390 5.32 -12.61 21.29
CA LEU A 390 5.10 -12.89 22.70
C LEU A 390 5.79 -11.85 23.57
N ASP A 391 5.04 -11.23 24.48
CA ASP A 391 5.58 -10.29 25.47
C ASP A 391 6.25 -11.01 26.66
N GLU A 392 6.82 -10.24 27.59
CA GLU A 392 7.48 -10.76 28.81
C GLU A 392 6.57 -11.67 29.65
N GLN A 393 5.25 -11.44 29.60
CA GLN A 393 4.23 -12.21 30.32
C GLN A 393 3.72 -13.43 29.52
N ASN A 394 4.28 -13.69 28.33
CA ASN A 394 3.82 -14.69 27.34
C ASN A 394 2.42 -14.42 26.77
N ASN A 395 1.94 -13.18 26.82
CA ASN A 395 0.74 -12.79 26.08
C ASN A 395 1.09 -12.56 24.61
N LEU A 396 0.14 -12.87 23.72
CA LEU A 396 0.30 -12.57 22.31
C LEU A 396 -0.04 -11.09 22.05
N ASN A 397 0.99 -10.30 21.83
CA ASN A 397 0.86 -8.93 21.37
C ASN A 397 0.61 -8.92 19.86
N THR A 398 -0.59 -8.49 19.47
CA THR A 398 -1.03 -8.43 18.07
C THR A 398 -1.10 -6.98 17.61
N ASN A 399 -0.37 -6.04 18.20
CA ASN A 399 -0.38 -4.68 17.66
C ASN A 399 0.48 -4.64 16.40
N VAL A 400 -0.09 -4.20 15.28
CA VAL A 400 0.62 -4.11 14.00
C VAL A 400 0.29 -2.80 13.31
N HIS A 401 1.33 -2.03 12.98
CA HIS A 401 1.25 -0.89 12.07
C HIS A 401 1.84 -1.29 10.72
N SER A 402 1.05 -1.18 9.65
CA SER A 402 1.40 -1.71 8.33
C SER A 402 1.58 -0.62 7.30
N TYR A 403 2.75 -0.62 6.67
CA TYR A 403 3.21 0.31 5.63
C TYR A 403 3.74 -0.49 4.43
N ASP A 404 2.82 -1.08 3.67
CA ASP A 404 3.08 -1.92 2.50
C ASP A 404 4.01 -3.11 2.73
N HIS A 405 5.33 -2.95 2.50
CA HIS A 405 6.34 -3.97 2.70
C HIS A 405 7.06 -3.86 4.06
N ILE A 406 6.60 -2.96 4.93
CA ILE A 406 7.15 -2.75 6.27
C ILE A 406 6.01 -2.88 7.28
N HIS A 407 6.16 -3.78 8.24
CA HIS A 407 5.16 -3.99 9.29
C HIS A 407 5.82 -3.92 10.66
N LEU A 408 5.39 -2.97 11.47
CA LEU A 408 5.85 -2.76 12.83
C LEU A 408 4.96 -3.59 13.74
N VAL A 409 5.52 -4.61 14.40
CA VAL A 409 4.77 -5.56 15.23
C VAL A 409 5.16 -5.41 16.69
N GLY A 410 4.18 -5.42 17.57
CA GLY A 410 4.36 -5.23 19.01
C GLY A 410 4.15 -3.79 19.45
N ALA A 411 4.62 -3.46 20.65
CA ALA A 411 4.51 -2.11 21.20
C ALA A 411 5.79 -1.76 21.97
N PRO A 412 6.56 -0.73 21.55
CA PRO A 412 7.69 -0.26 22.34
C PRO A 412 7.22 0.38 23.65
N LYS A 413 8.04 0.26 24.69
CA LYS A 413 7.80 0.96 25.97
C LYS A 413 7.88 2.47 25.69
N LYS A 414 6.80 3.22 25.95
CA LYS A 414 6.55 4.60 25.49
C LYS A 414 7.52 5.69 26.04
N GLU A 415 8.59 5.33 26.75
CA GLU A 415 9.48 6.30 27.42
C GLU A 415 10.48 6.99 26.48
N TYR A 416 10.60 6.54 25.22
CA TYR A 416 11.65 7.00 24.30
C TYR A 416 11.21 8.19 23.42
N SER A 417 10.89 9.32 24.07
CA SER A 417 10.86 10.64 23.42
C SER A 417 12.17 11.37 23.72
N SER A 418 13.27 10.98 23.06
CA SER A 418 14.50 11.78 23.14
C SER A 418 14.41 12.99 22.19
N ILE A 419 15.13 14.07 22.50
CA ILE A 419 15.26 15.24 21.60
C ILE A 419 15.81 14.82 20.22
N SER A 420 16.68 13.81 20.19
CA SER A 420 17.20 13.20 18.96
C SER A 420 16.11 12.56 18.12
N SER A 421 15.12 11.91 18.74
CA SER A 421 13.98 11.30 18.07
C SER A 421 13.11 12.34 17.34
N LYS A 422 12.96 13.54 17.91
CA LYS A 422 12.28 14.69 17.26
C LYS A 422 13.08 15.31 16.10
N LEU A 423 14.39 15.12 16.05
CA LEU A 423 15.24 15.59 14.95
C LEU A 423 15.28 14.61 13.76
N LEU A 424 15.04 13.32 14.02
CA LEU A 424 14.91 12.28 12.98
C LEU A 424 13.57 12.41 12.23
N ILE A 425 12.52 12.82 12.94
CA ILE A 425 11.23 13.19 12.37
C ILE A 425 11.34 14.62 11.83
N LYS A 426 11.71 14.78 10.56
CA LYS A 426 11.67 16.08 9.90
C LYS A 426 10.26 16.34 9.40
N TYR A 427 9.74 17.49 9.80
CA TYR A 427 8.59 18.14 9.18
C TYR A 427 9.08 18.67 7.84
N GLU A 428 8.92 17.90 6.77
CA GLU A 428 9.02 18.48 5.45
C GLU A 428 7.70 19.20 5.19
N ASP A 429 7.76 20.51 5.00
CA ASP A 429 6.73 21.25 4.29
C ASP A 429 6.73 20.69 2.86
N SER A 430 6.07 19.55 2.65
CA SER A 430 5.92 19.01 1.31
C SER A 430 5.12 20.03 0.51
N GLU A 431 5.79 20.72 -0.41
CA GLU A 431 5.18 21.72 -1.32
C GLU A 431 4.16 21.08 -2.29
N ASP A 432 3.97 19.76 -2.24
CA ASP A 432 3.02 19.05 -3.08
C ASP A 432 1.58 19.25 -2.60
N ASP A 433 0.78 19.93 -3.41
CA ASP A 433 -0.65 20.10 -3.20
C ASP A 433 -1.40 18.75 -3.24
N ILE A 434 -2.21 18.49 -2.21
CA ILE A 434 -3.08 17.30 -2.19
C ILE A 434 -4.09 17.39 -3.34
N THR A 435 -4.03 16.42 -4.24
CA THR A 435 -4.90 16.40 -5.42
C THR A 435 -6.36 16.08 -5.04
N GLY A 436 -7.34 16.53 -5.83
CA GLY A 436 -8.74 16.21 -5.57
C GLY A 436 -9.05 14.72 -5.62
N ASP A 437 -8.36 13.96 -6.48
CA ASP A 437 -8.54 12.50 -6.59
C ASP A 437 -7.99 11.76 -5.36
N GLU A 438 -6.96 12.31 -4.71
CA GLU A 438 -6.37 11.80 -3.48
C GLU A 438 -7.21 12.17 -2.25
N LEU A 439 -7.61 13.44 -2.17
CA LEU A 439 -8.46 13.97 -1.09
C LEU A 439 -9.77 13.19 -0.98
N PHE A 440 -10.45 13.00 -2.11
CA PHE A 440 -11.74 12.32 -2.18
C PHE A 440 -11.61 10.85 -2.61
N ARG A 441 -10.45 10.24 -2.39
CA ARG A 441 -10.23 8.82 -2.68
C ARG A 441 -11.24 7.98 -1.92
N GLU A 442 -11.93 7.12 -2.65
CA GLU A 442 -12.94 6.25 -2.06
C GLU A 442 -12.29 4.98 -1.46
N THR A 443 -12.37 4.84 -0.14
CA THR A 443 -11.87 3.71 0.65
C THR A 443 -13.02 2.86 1.23
N GLN A 444 -12.75 1.66 1.72
CA GLN A 444 -13.76 0.85 2.42
C GLN A 444 -14.22 1.54 3.71
N GLU A 445 -13.31 2.12 4.50
CA GLU A 445 -13.64 2.87 5.71
C GLU A 445 -14.51 4.09 5.36
N GLY A 446 -14.15 4.85 4.32
CA GLY A 446 -14.95 5.99 3.88
C GLY A 446 -16.38 5.60 3.46
N LYS A 447 -16.57 4.44 2.83
CA LYS A 447 -17.91 3.89 2.53
C LYS A 447 -18.70 3.54 3.78
N LEU A 448 -18.04 2.97 4.78
CA LEU A 448 -18.68 2.63 6.04
C LEU A 448 -19.13 3.89 6.75
N ILE A 449 -18.26 4.91 6.84
CA ILE A 449 -18.59 6.23 7.39
C ILE A 449 -19.80 6.81 6.66
N LYS A 450 -19.74 6.92 5.33
CA LYS A 450 -20.88 7.38 4.52
C LYS A 450 -22.17 6.64 4.85
N ARG A 451 -22.12 5.31 4.91
CA ARG A 451 -23.31 4.49 5.15
C ARG A 451 -23.88 4.72 6.55
N ILE A 452 -23.03 4.82 7.56
CA ILE A 452 -23.44 5.14 8.94
C ILE A 452 -24.15 6.50 8.97
N LEU A 453 -23.60 7.52 8.31
CA LEU A 453 -24.21 8.85 8.24
C LEU A 453 -25.59 8.82 7.55
N LEU A 454 -25.70 8.11 6.42
CA LEU A 454 -26.98 7.94 5.71
C LEU A 454 -28.01 7.18 6.54
N ASP A 455 -27.60 6.10 7.23
CA ASP A 455 -28.50 5.30 8.03
C ASP A 455 -28.96 6.07 9.29
N TYR A 456 -28.10 6.92 9.87
CA TYR A 456 -28.49 7.85 10.93
C TYR A 456 -29.54 8.86 10.44
N CYS A 457 -29.34 9.50 9.27
CA CYS A 457 -30.32 10.45 8.71
C CYS A 457 -31.68 9.82 8.39
N LYS A 458 -31.70 8.52 8.05
CA LYS A 458 -32.95 7.77 7.86
C LYS A 458 -33.69 7.53 9.18
N LEU A 459 -32.95 7.27 10.26
CA LEU A 459 -33.51 7.03 11.59
C LEU A 459 -33.92 8.33 12.29
N HIS A 460 -33.22 9.42 12.02
CA HIS A 460 -33.36 10.71 12.69
C HIS A 460 -33.72 11.81 11.68
N PRO A 461 -35.01 12.12 11.48
CA PRO A 461 -35.45 13.08 10.46
C PRO A 461 -34.84 14.47 10.60
N TYR A 462 -34.55 14.93 11.83
CA TYR A 462 -33.90 16.23 12.07
C TYR A 462 -32.47 16.30 11.51
N ALA A 463 -31.77 15.16 11.41
CA ALA A 463 -30.41 15.09 10.87
C ALA A 463 -30.37 15.36 9.35
N ASN A 464 -31.56 15.42 8.73
CA ASN A 464 -31.69 15.90 7.37
C ASN A 464 -31.47 17.41 7.28
N ASP A 465 -31.63 18.23 8.31
CA ASP A 465 -31.35 19.67 8.19
C ASP A 465 -29.88 20.01 8.50
N GLY A 466 -29.26 19.21 9.36
CA GLY A 466 -27.84 19.27 9.63
C GLY A 466 -27.40 18.15 10.57
N ILE A 467 -26.09 17.94 10.66
CA ILE A 467 -25.50 16.90 11.52
C ILE A 467 -24.22 17.40 12.19
N SER A 468 -24.04 17.04 13.46
CA SER A 468 -22.83 17.28 14.23
C SER A 468 -22.04 15.98 14.42
N ILE A 469 -20.90 15.88 13.74
CA ILE A 469 -20.03 14.71 13.74
C ILE A 469 -18.82 15.01 14.62
N GLY A 470 -18.49 14.09 15.53
CA GLY A 470 -17.19 14.03 16.17
C GLY A 470 -16.33 12.94 15.53
N ALA A 471 -15.02 13.15 15.49
CA ALA A 471 -14.08 12.08 15.15
C ALA A 471 -12.85 12.15 16.04
N TYR A 472 -12.54 11.04 16.70
CA TYR A 472 -11.24 10.79 17.28
C TYR A 472 -10.31 10.26 16.19
N CYS A 473 -9.22 10.97 15.92
CA CYS A 473 -8.28 10.68 14.84
C CYS A 473 -6.92 10.25 15.39
N GLY A 474 -6.76 8.95 15.66
CA GLY A 474 -5.45 8.34 15.96
C GLY A 474 -4.68 7.90 14.70
N GLY A 475 -4.91 8.54 13.55
CA GLY A 475 -4.36 8.09 12.26
C GLY A 475 -4.84 8.92 11.06
N PRO A 476 -4.64 8.44 9.81
CA PRO A 476 -4.87 9.21 8.60
C PRO A 476 -6.34 9.59 8.39
N ILE A 477 -6.61 10.90 8.27
CA ILE A 477 -7.96 11.49 8.20
C ILE A 477 -8.64 11.37 6.82
N GLN A 478 -7.90 11.03 5.77
CA GLN A 478 -8.39 10.99 4.37
C GLN A 478 -9.72 10.21 4.24
N HIS A 479 -9.84 9.06 4.90
CA HIS A 479 -11.01 8.19 4.87
C HIS A 479 -12.27 8.87 5.44
N LEU A 480 -12.11 9.69 6.48
CA LEU A 480 -13.18 10.49 7.07
C LEU A 480 -13.62 11.58 6.10
N ILE A 481 -12.67 12.32 5.53
CA ILE A 481 -12.93 13.39 4.55
C ILE A 481 -13.66 12.83 3.32
N GLY A 482 -13.14 11.76 2.71
CA GLY A 482 -13.76 11.12 1.55
C GLY A 482 -15.14 10.52 1.86
N GLY A 483 -15.34 10.00 3.07
CA GLY A 483 -16.65 9.50 3.52
C GLY A 483 -17.68 10.60 3.69
N ILE A 484 -17.30 11.73 4.30
CA ILE A 484 -18.17 12.90 4.49
C ILE A 484 -18.48 13.57 3.15
N ASP A 485 -17.48 13.76 2.27
CA ASP A 485 -17.70 14.29 0.91
C ASP A 485 -18.73 13.46 0.15
N ALA A 486 -18.56 12.13 0.14
CA ALA A 486 -19.46 11.22 -0.54
C ALA A 486 -20.86 11.17 0.10
N PHE A 487 -20.98 11.48 1.39
CA PHE A 487 -22.26 11.66 2.08
C PHE A 487 -22.93 12.98 1.65
N LEU A 488 -22.23 14.10 1.70
CA LEU A 488 -22.76 15.41 1.29
C LEU A 488 -23.20 15.41 -0.18
N ALA A 489 -22.41 14.78 -1.06
CA ALA A 489 -22.76 14.63 -2.47
C ALA A 489 -24.09 13.87 -2.69
N GLU A 490 -24.43 12.91 -1.83
CA GLU A 490 -25.68 12.14 -1.91
C GLU A 490 -26.86 12.86 -1.23
N THR A 491 -26.64 13.42 -0.04
CA THR A 491 -27.68 14.04 0.78
C THR A 491 -28.07 15.43 0.28
N VAL A 492 -27.10 16.23 -0.16
CA VAL A 492 -27.27 17.64 -0.53
C VAL A 492 -27.31 17.84 -2.05
N GLY A 493 -26.69 16.94 -2.82
CA GLY A 493 -26.58 17.07 -4.29
C GLY A 493 -27.91 17.13 -5.05
N THR A 494 -29.03 16.78 -4.41
CA THR A 494 -30.39 16.82 -4.98
C THR A 494 -31.31 17.88 -4.36
N ARG A 495 -30.81 18.67 -3.39
CA ARG A 495 -31.64 19.60 -2.63
C ARG A 495 -31.67 20.99 -3.25
N GLU A 496 -32.87 21.51 -3.39
CA GLU A 496 -33.17 22.92 -3.64
C GLU A 496 -33.83 23.46 -2.36
N GLY A 497 -33.14 24.33 -1.60
CA GLY A 497 -33.65 24.82 -0.32
C GLY A 497 -32.57 25.32 0.64
N ASN A 498 -32.86 25.27 1.94
CA ASN A 498 -31.97 25.70 3.02
C ASN A 498 -30.63 24.95 2.99
N ALA A 499 -29.55 25.66 3.36
CA ALA A 499 -28.22 25.08 3.43
C ALA A 499 -28.16 23.96 4.48
N TYR A 500 -27.50 22.86 4.15
CA TYR A 500 -27.29 21.75 5.06
C TYR A 500 -26.17 22.08 6.05
N SER A 501 -26.45 22.05 7.35
CA SER A 501 -25.43 22.37 8.36
C SER A 501 -24.58 21.14 8.70
N LEU A 502 -23.27 21.21 8.54
CA LEU A 502 -22.33 20.18 8.94
C LEU A 502 -21.36 20.75 9.98
N ASN A 503 -21.41 20.22 11.19
CA ASN A 503 -20.42 20.51 12.22
C ASN A 503 -19.49 19.31 12.39
N LEU A 504 -18.17 19.50 12.30
CA LEU A 504 -17.17 18.46 12.51
C LEU A 504 -16.25 18.86 13.66
N VAL A 505 -16.17 18.02 14.69
CA VAL A 505 -15.25 18.19 15.82
C VAL A 505 -14.20 17.09 15.79
N LEU A 506 -12.95 17.47 15.53
CA LEU A 506 -11.81 16.57 15.48
C LEU A 506 -11.09 16.55 16.82
N PHE A 507 -10.88 15.35 17.34
CA PHE A 507 -10.14 15.06 18.56
C PHE A 507 -8.86 14.31 18.18
N SER A 508 -7.70 14.80 18.58
CA SER A 508 -6.42 14.15 18.30
C SER A 508 -5.58 14.08 19.57
N ASP A 509 -4.99 12.90 19.80
CA ASP A 509 -3.99 12.63 20.82
C ASP A 509 -2.56 12.67 20.25
N SER A 510 -2.40 13.07 18.99
CA SER A 510 -1.12 13.17 18.33
C SER A 510 -0.30 14.32 18.94
N PRO A 511 1.01 14.13 19.20
CA PRO A 511 1.89 15.22 19.59
C PRO A 511 2.17 16.20 18.43
N ASP A 512 1.77 15.85 17.21
CA ASP A 512 1.94 16.66 16.01
C ASP A 512 0.69 16.59 15.10
N ASP A 513 0.06 17.74 14.92
CA ASP A 513 -1.21 17.92 14.19
C ASP A 513 -1.05 18.58 12.81
N MET A 514 0.18 18.88 12.39
CA MET A 514 0.44 19.60 11.14
C MET A 514 -0.13 18.89 9.93
N GLU A 515 0.01 17.56 9.87
CA GLU A 515 -0.52 16.75 8.78
C GLU A 515 -2.06 16.73 8.77
N LEU A 516 -2.69 16.54 9.93
CA LEU A 516 -4.15 16.59 10.07
C LEU A 516 -4.68 17.95 9.60
N LEU A 517 -4.02 19.04 10.02
CA LEU A 517 -4.36 20.39 9.58
C LEU A 517 -4.12 20.58 8.08
N ARG A 518 -3.07 20.01 7.49
CA ARG A 518 -2.82 20.04 6.04
C ARG A 518 -3.98 19.41 5.26
N TRP A 519 -4.44 18.21 5.65
CA TRP A 519 -5.57 17.54 5.02
C TRP A 519 -6.88 18.34 5.17
N VAL A 520 -7.13 18.88 6.36
CA VAL A 520 -8.32 19.72 6.63
C VAL A 520 -8.28 21.02 5.82
N ASN A 521 -7.11 21.66 5.71
CA ASN A 521 -6.93 22.87 4.93
C ASN A 521 -7.12 22.61 3.43
N ALA A 522 -6.54 21.52 2.91
CA ALA A 522 -6.75 21.10 1.53
C ALA A 522 -8.24 20.85 1.24
N TRP A 523 -8.97 20.22 2.18
CA TRP A 523 -10.42 20.03 2.05
C TRP A 523 -11.18 21.37 2.09
N LYS A 524 -10.78 22.27 2.99
CA LYS A 524 -11.36 23.61 3.13
C LYS A 524 -11.28 24.43 1.86
N GLU A 525 -10.13 24.42 1.19
CA GLU A 525 -9.96 25.09 -0.10
C GLU A 525 -10.96 24.58 -1.15
N ARG A 526 -11.20 23.26 -1.21
CA ARG A 526 -12.13 22.69 -2.21
C ARG A 526 -13.58 23.09 -1.97
N TRP A 527 -14.04 23.12 -0.72
CA TRP A 527 -15.43 23.52 -0.47
C TRP A 527 -15.63 25.05 -0.54
N GLN A 528 -14.58 25.85 -0.29
CA GLN A 528 -14.64 27.31 -0.50
C GLN A 528 -14.69 27.68 -2.00
N LEU A 529 -13.97 26.92 -2.84
CA LEU A 529 -13.97 27.10 -4.30
C LEU A 529 -15.17 26.43 -5.01
N ALA A 530 -16.05 25.76 -4.26
CA ALA A 530 -17.14 24.97 -4.83
C ALA A 530 -18.19 25.79 -5.59
N GLY A 531 -18.31 27.10 -5.29
CA GLY A 531 -19.19 28.01 -6.03
C GLY A 531 -18.86 28.11 -7.52
N GLU A 532 -17.63 27.78 -7.92
CA GLU A 532 -17.15 27.86 -9.30
C GLU A 532 -17.30 26.53 -10.08
N SER A 533 -17.58 25.42 -9.38
CA SER A 533 -17.58 24.06 -9.95
C SER A 533 -18.96 23.42 -9.97
N THR A 534 -19.44 23.04 -11.16
CA THR A 534 -20.70 22.29 -11.32
C THR A 534 -20.68 20.91 -10.67
N ARG A 535 -19.50 20.30 -10.47
CA ARG A 535 -19.35 18.98 -9.84
C ARG A 535 -19.47 19.01 -8.32
N GLN A 536 -19.20 20.15 -7.70
CA GLN A 536 -19.10 20.30 -6.24
C GLN A 536 -20.19 21.21 -5.67
N ARG A 537 -21.27 21.43 -6.44
CA ARG A 537 -22.38 22.32 -6.07
C ARG A 537 -23.03 21.97 -4.72
N TYR A 538 -22.93 20.73 -4.27
CA TYR A 538 -23.40 20.31 -2.94
C TYR A 538 -22.71 21.05 -1.79
N TYR A 539 -21.44 21.45 -1.95
CA TYR A 539 -20.75 22.28 -0.96
C TYR A 539 -21.29 23.71 -0.90
N ALA A 540 -21.73 24.28 -2.04
CA ALA A 540 -22.36 25.61 -2.06
C ALA A 540 -23.70 25.62 -1.32
N ASN A 541 -24.34 24.46 -1.19
CA ASN A 541 -25.58 24.26 -0.45
C ASN A 541 -25.33 23.69 0.96
N SER A 542 -24.09 23.75 1.47
CA SER A 542 -23.71 23.24 2.79
C SER A 542 -22.98 24.31 3.61
N GLU A 543 -23.30 24.43 4.89
CA GLU A 543 -22.56 25.24 5.85
C GLU A 543 -21.66 24.31 6.68
N ILE A 544 -20.35 24.32 6.40
CA ILE A 544 -19.38 23.43 7.04
C ILE A 544 -18.56 24.18 8.09
N SER A 545 -18.62 23.72 9.33
CA SER A 545 -17.77 24.16 10.43
C SER A 545 -16.88 23.02 10.89
N VAL A 546 -15.56 23.26 10.99
CA VAL A 546 -14.59 22.28 11.48
C VAL A 546 -13.87 22.84 12.69
N TYR A 547 -13.95 22.13 13.81
CA TYR A 547 -13.26 22.44 15.05
C TYR A 547 -12.22 21.39 15.34
N TYR A 548 -11.08 21.84 15.86
CA TYR A 548 -9.96 20.98 16.20
C TYR A 548 -9.66 21.09 17.70
N ARG A 549 -9.59 19.95 18.40
CA ARG A 549 -9.32 19.85 19.84
C ARG A 549 -8.18 18.88 20.11
N VAL A 550 -7.13 19.40 20.73
CA VAL A 550 -5.97 18.62 21.19
C VAL A 550 -6.30 17.96 22.51
N ILE A 551 -5.94 16.68 22.63
CA ILE A 551 -6.06 15.89 23.86
C ILE A 551 -4.66 15.45 24.27
N PRO A 552 -4.25 15.66 25.53
CA PRO A 552 -2.99 15.14 26.04
C PRO A 552 -2.96 13.61 25.93
N GLN A 553 -1.82 13.06 25.50
CA GLN A 553 -1.64 11.61 25.38
C GLN A 553 -2.00 10.87 26.69
N ASN A 554 -2.79 9.80 26.55
CA ASN A 554 -3.31 8.97 27.63
C ASN A 554 -4.25 9.67 28.64
N ASP A 555 -4.69 10.92 28.40
CA ASP A 555 -5.69 11.57 29.24
C ASP A 555 -7.12 11.29 28.74
N LEU A 556 -7.56 10.05 28.97
CA LEU A 556 -8.90 9.59 28.56
C LEU A 556 -10.02 10.30 29.33
N GLU A 557 -9.76 10.77 30.55
CA GLU A 557 -10.77 11.51 31.32
C GLU A 557 -10.98 12.91 30.73
N GLN A 558 -9.92 13.59 30.26
CA GLN A 558 -10.08 14.83 29.53
C GLN A 558 -10.85 14.63 28.21
N LEU A 559 -10.52 13.59 27.43
CA LEU A 559 -11.28 13.25 26.21
C LEU A 559 -12.77 13.06 26.53
N LYS A 560 -13.06 12.25 27.56
CA LYS A 560 -14.42 11.98 28.02
C LYS A 560 -15.15 13.26 28.45
N GLN A 561 -14.49 14.15 29.20
CA GLN A 561 -15.07 15.44 29.56
C GLN A 561 -15.37 16.31 28.33
N GLN A 562 -14.45 16.37 27.38
CA GLN A 562 -14.64 17.13 26.15
C GLN A 562 -15.78 16.57 25.28
N ILE A 563 -15.91 15.24 25.18
CA ILE A 563 -17.03 14.60 24.48
C ILE A 563 -18.35 14.96 25.17
N LEU A 564 -18.43 14.82 26.50
CA LEU A 564 -19.65 15.11 27.25
C LEU A 564 -20.07 16.59 27.21
N GLN A 565 -19.13 17.49 26.95
CA GLN A 565 -19.38 18.93 26.79
C GLN A 565 -19.71 19.33 25.34
N THR A 566 -19.70 18.39 24.40
CA THR A 566 -19.93 18.67 22.97
C THR A 566 -21.18 17.95 22.51
N ASP A 567 -22.14 18.71 21.99
CA ASP A 567 -23.35 18.14 21.40
C ASP A 567 -23.01 17.53 20.03
N LEU A 568 -22.90 16.21 20.01
CA LEU A 568 -22.57 15.41 18.83
C LEU A 568 -23.69 14.41 18.54
N ASP A 569 -24.08 14.31 17.28
CA ASP A 569 -25.00 13.29 16.79
C ASP A 569 -24.31 11.92 16.69
N ILE A 570 -23.10 11.93 16.12
CA ILE A 570 -22.32 10.71 15.86
C ILE A 570 -20.87 11.00 16.21
N LEU A 571 -20.23 10.06 16.91
CA LEU A 571 -18.80 10.11 17.20
C LEU A 571 -18.12 8.88 16.60
N PHE A 572 -17.16 9.10 15.71
CA PHE A 572 -16.30 8.06 15.17
C PHE A 572 -15.03 7.92 16.00
N PHE A 573 -14.71 6.69 16.40
CA PHE A 573 -13.45 6.37 17.06
C PHE A 573 -12.55 5.61 16.08
N THR A 574 -11.58 6.28 15.47
CA THR A 574 -10.61 5.62 14.59
C THR A 574 -9.29 5.40 15.33
N ASN A 575 -8.75 4.18 15.25
CA ASN A 575 -7.52 3.76 15.95
C ASN A 575 -7.54 4.02 17.47
N PHE A 576 -8.72 4.02 18.10
CA PHE A 576 -8.88 4.38 19.51
C PHE A 576 -8.51 3.25 20.48
N THR A 577 -8.75 1.99 20.11
CA THR A 577 -8.46 0.84 20.98
C THR A 577 -7.50 -0.13 20.30
N SER A 578 -6.49 -0.55 21.05
CA SER A 578 -5.61 -1.65 20.66
C SER A 578 -5.89 -2.88 21.54
N PRO A 579 -5.95 -4.10 20.97
CA PRO A 579 -6.12 -5.30 21.77
C PRO A 579 -4.92 -5.49 22.71
N GLN A 580 -5.18 -5.68 24.00
CA GLN A 580 -4.12 -5.75 25.02
C GLN A 580 -3.68 -7.19 25.31
N MET A 581 -4.61 -8.14 25.28
CA MET A 581 -4.32 -9.55 25.51
C MET A 581 -5.01 -10.39 24.44
N ASN A 582 -4.24 -11.18 23.70
CA ASN A 582 -4.76 -12.05 22.65
C ASN A 582 -4.36 -13.48 22.91
N ASP A 583 -5.23 -14.40 22.48
CA ASP A 583 -4.94 -15.83 22.50
C ASP A 583 -5.08 -16.39 21.10
N PHE A 584 -4.23 -17.37 20.83
CA PHE A 584 -4.40 -18.25 19.68
C PHE A 584 -5.26 -19.45 20.07
N LEU A 585 -6.41 -19.60 19.41
CA LEU A 585 -7.29 -20.76 19.56
C LEU A 585 -7.14 -21.69 18.34
N PRO A 586 -6.47 -22.84 18.47
CA PRO A 586 -6.37 -23.81 17.40
C PRO A 586 -7.74 -24.45 17.13
N ILE A 587 -8.24 -24.32 15.90
CA ILE A 587 -9.44 -25.02 15.44
C ILE A 587 -9.00 -26.35 14.86
N GLY A 588 -9.34 -27.45 15.55
CA GLY A 588 -8.96 -28.82 15.17
C GLY A 588 -9.86 -29.49 14.12
N ASP A 589 -10.95 -28.86 13.68
CA ASP A 589 -11.88 -29.49 12.72
C ASP A 589 -11.33 -29.40 11.29
N SER A 590 -10.68 -30.47 10.83
CA SER A 590 -10.10 -30.60 9.49
C SER A 590 -11.10 -30.39 8.34
N ARG A 591 -12.42 -30.50 8.56
CA ARG A 591 -13.44 -30.23 7.53
C ARG A 591 -13.56 -28.75 7.21
N LEU A 592 -13.16 -27.88 8.13
CA LEU A 592 -13.06 -26.43 7.90
C LEU A 592 -11.80 -26.03 7.12
N PHE A 593 -10.89 -26.99 6.88
CA PHE A 593 -9.61 -26.82 6.19
C PHE A 593 -9.50 -27.84 5.04
N PRO A 594 -10.16 -27.61 3.89
CA PRO A 594 -10.03 -28.51 2.75
C PRO A 594 -8.54 -28.68 2.40
N ALA A 595 -8.04 -29.91 2.46
CA ALA A 595 -6.63 -30.26 2.24
C ALA A 595 -6.08 -29.85 0.85
N CYS A 596 -6.94 -29.34 -0.05
CA CYS A 596 -6.64 -29.01 -1.43
C CYS A 596 -6.51 -27.50 -1.75
N SER A 597 -6.72 -26.58 -0.81
CA SER A 597 -6.56 -25.15 -1.09
C SER A 597 -5.27 -24.59 -0.50
N GLU A 598 -4.11 -25.04 -0.99
CA GLU A 598 -2.82 -24.53 -0.49
C GLU A 598 -2.62 -23.02 -0.76
N ASP A 599 -3.26 -22.43 -1.78
CA ASP A 599 -2.78 -21.14 -2.30
C ASP A 599 -3.80 -20.00 -2.58
N TYR A 600 -5.13 -20.19 -2.56
CA TYR A 600 -6.06 -19.16 -3.09
C TYR A 600 -6.97 -18.43 -2.09
N LEU A 601 -7.26 -19.00 -0.90
CA LEU A 601 -8.27 -18.42 0.02
C LEU A 601 -7.67 -17.57 1.15
N LYS A 602 -6.36 -17.35 1.17
CA LYS A 602 -5.66 -16.70 2.29
C LYS A 602 -5.57 -15.17 2.17
N PHE A 603 -6.07 -14.60 1.08
CA PHE A 603 -5.98 -13.17 0.80
C PHE A 603 -7.21 -12.64 0.04
N PRO A 604 -7.81 -11.50 0.44
CA PRO A 604 -7.47 -10.70 1.62
C PRO A 604 -7.86 -11.39 2.94
N ILE A 605 -7.06 -11.18 3.98
CA ILE A 605 -7.37 -11.66 5.33
C ILE A 605 -8.52 -10.79 5.86
N LEU A 606 -9.69 -11.40 6.07
CA LEU A 606 -10.82 -10.71 6.70
C LEU A 606 -10.50 -10.50 8.19
N GLU A 607 -10.30 -9.24 8.57
CA GLU A 607 -10.11 -8.84 9.96
C GLU A 607 -11.29 -9.30 10.83
N LYS A 608 -10.99 -9.68 12.08
CA LYS A 608 -12.02 -9.88 13.10
C LYS A 608 -11.94 -8.76 14.12
N VAL A 609 -13.11 -8.28 14.50
CA VAL A 609 -13.30 -7.24 15.51
C VAL A 609 -12.84 -7.75 16.86
N GLY A 610 -12.13 -6.90 17.62
CA GLY A 610 -11.79 -7.18 19.01
C GLY A 610 -13.05 -7.44 19.84
N CYS A 611 -13.08 -8.56 20.55
CA CYS A 611 -14.21 -8.93 21.41
C CYS A 611 -13.99 -8.37 22.82
N VAL A 612 -15.09 -8.03 23.49
CA VAL A 612 -15.10 -7.72 24.92
C VAL A 612 -14.78 -9.01 25.70
N VAL A 613 -13.82 -8.93 26.63
CA VAL A 613 -13.60 -10.01 27.60
C VAL A 613 -14.68 -9.90 28.66
N ARG A 614 -15.47 -10.97 28.85
CA ARG A 614 -16.54 -11.01 29.86
C ARG A 614 -16.02 -11.77 31.09
N GLY A 615 -16.12 -11.17 32.27
CA GLY A 615 -15.73 -11.76 33.56
C GLY A 615 -14.51 -11.08 34.20
N ASP A 616 -14.26 -11.40 35.47
CA ASP A 616 -13.05 -11.08 36.25
C ASP A 616 -12.59 -9.60 36.31
N GLY A 617 -13.49 -8.65 36.06
CA GLY A 617 -13.17 -7.22 36.13
C GLY A 617 -12.40 -6.67 34.92
N THR A 618 -12.23 -7.46 33.85
CA THR A 618 -11.54 -7.08 32.61
C THR A 618 -12.50 -6.60 31.50
N GLU A 619 -13.69 -6.12 31.88
CA GLU A 619 -14.74 -5.68 30.92
C GLU A 619 -14.31 -4.49 30.04
N THR A 620 -13.31 -3.73 30.49
CA THR A 620 -12.67 -2.64 29.74
C THR A 620 -11.65 -3.14 28.71
N GLU A 621 -11.20 -4.39 28.81
CA GLU A 621 -10.21 -4.96 27.92
C GLU A 621 -10.84 -5.48 26.62
N ARG A 622 -10.02 -5.49 25.56
CA ARG A 622 -10.38 -6.02 24.25
C ARG A 622 -9.39 -7.11 23.88
N LYS A 623 -9.93 -8.22 23.41
CA LYS A 623 -9.18 -9.41 22.99
C LYS A 623 -9.54 -9.80 21.58
N LEU A 624 -8.52 -9.99 20.76
CA LEU A 624 -8.66 -10.55 19.43
C LEU A 624 -8.48 -12.07 19.54
N VAL A 625 -9.51 -12.81 19.11
CA VAL A 625 -9.47 -14.26 19.07
C VAL A 625 -8.90 -14.68 17.71
N ILE A 626 -7.66 -15.17 17.73
CA ILE A 626 -6.95 -15.60 16.52
C ILE A 626 -7.10 -17.11 16.35
N SER A 627 -7.22 -17.57 15.09
CA SER A 627 -7.28 -19.00 14.80
C SER A 627 -6.56 -19.36 13.51
N ASN A 628 -6.19 -20.64 13.37
CA ASN A 628 -5.65 -21.21 12.14
C ASN A 628 -6.60 -21.11 10.92
N ARG A 629 -7.91 -20.86 11.07
CA ARG A 629 -8.82 -20.66 9.91
C ARG A 629 -8.47 -19.43 9.07
N GLN A 630 -7.81 -18.45 9.66
CA GLN A 630 -7.42 -17.21 8.98
C GLN A 630 -6.13 -17.38 8.16
N PHE A 631 -5.41 -18.50 8.32
CA PHE A 631 -4.05 -18.70 7.78
C PHE A 631 -3.77 -20.12 7.30
#